data_AF-A0A3A6VY53-F1
#
_entry.id   AF-A0A3A6VY53-F1
#
_cell.length_a   1.000
_cell.length_b   1.000
_cell.length_c   1.000
_cell.angle_alpha   90.00
_cell.angle_beta   90.00
_cell.angle_gamma   90.00
#
_symmetry.space_group_name_H-M   'P 1'
#
loop_
_entity.id
_entity.type
_entity.pdbx_description
1 polymer ?
#
loop_
_entity_poly.entity_id
_entity_poly.type
_entity_poly.pdbx_seq_one_letter_code
_entity_poly.pdbx_strand_id
1 'polypeptide(L)'
;MFVIWSHRTGFIMSHQLTFADSEFSSKRRQTRKEIFLSRMEQILPWQNMVEVIEPFYPKAGNGRRPYPLETMLRIHCMQHWYNLSDGAMEDALYEIASMRLFARLSLDSALPDRTTIMNFRHLLEQHQLARQLFKTINRWLAEAGVMMTQGTLVDATIIEAPSSTKNKEQQRDPEMHQTKKGNQWHFGMKAHIGVDAKSG
;
A
#
# COMPACT_ATOMS: atom_id res chain seq x y z
N MET A 1 11.37 11.71 -41.02
CA MET A 1 11.84 10.43 -40.44
C MET A 1 13.17 10.69 -39.77
N PHE A 2 13.20 10.94 -38.46
CA PHE A 2 14.42 10.91 -37.65
C PHE A 2 14.03 10.42 -36.26
N VAL A 3 14.46 9.21 -35.95
CA VAL A 3 14.38 8.57 -34.65
C VAL A 3 15.64 8.99 -33.89
N ILE A 4 15.51 9.58 -32.70
CA ILE A 4 16.62 9.69 -31.75
C ILE A 4 16.14 9.15 -30.41
N TRP A 5 16.94 8.21 -29.91
CA TRP A 5 16.68 7.32 -28.79
C TRP A 5 16.75 8.00 -27.42
N SER A 6 15.97 7.41 -26.52
CA SER A 6 15.96 7.51 -25.06
C SER A 6 17.33 7.48 -24.40
N HIS A 7 17.53 8.34 -23.39
CA HIS A 7 18.17 7.99 -22.12
C HIS A 7 17.67 8.93 -21.00
N ARG A 8 16.71 8.47 -20.20
CA ARG A 8 16.55 8.95 -18.81
C ARG A 8 17.04 7.83 -17.90
N THR A 9 18.29 7.94 -17.46
CA THR A 9 18.85 7.22 -16.33
C THR A 9 18.12 7.66 -15.07
N GLY A 10 17.11 6.88 -14.66
CA GLY A 10 16.59 6.93 -13.30
C GLY A 10 17.67 6.42 -12.36
N PHE A 11 18.10 7.26 -11.43
CA PHE A 11 19.01 6.89 -10.35
C PHE A 11 18.29 5.88 -9.44
N ILE A 12 18.57 4.59 -9.63
CA ILE A 12 18.14 3.57 -8.68
C ILE A 12 19.01 3.75 -7.43
N MET A 13 18.45 4.31 -6.35
CA MET A 13 19.08 4.15 -5.04
C MET A 13 19.08 2.65 -4.72
N SER A 14 20.23 2.02 -4.92
CA SER A 14 20.46 0.62 -4.57
C SER A 14 20.43 0.50 -3.05
N HIS A 15 19.30 0.08 -2.48
CA HIS A 15 19.30 -0.45 -1.13
C HIS A 15 20.22 -1.66 -1.11
N GLN A 16 21.32 -1.57 -0.37
CA GLN A 16 22.19 -2.72 -0.15
C GLN A 16 21.44 -3.70 0.77
N LEU A 17 21.02 -4.82 0.20
CA LEU A 17 20.38 -5.91 0.93
C LEU A 17 21.46 -6.69 1.70
N THR A 18 21.14 -7.14 2.90
CA THR A 18 22.05 -7.98 3.68
C THR A 18 22.04 -9.42 3.19
N PHE A 19 22.99 -10.23 3.67
CA PHE A 19 23.04 -11.66 3.38
C PHE A 19 21.73 -12.37 3.77
N ALA A 20 21.15 -12.03 4.93
CA ALA A 20 19.88 -12.57 5.41
C ALA A 20 18.72 -12.23 4.46
N ASP A 21 18.70 -11.01 3.91
CA ASP A 21 17.68 -10.57 2.95
C ASP A 21 17.78 -11.35 1.62
N SER A 22 19.00 -11.66 1.20
CA SER A 22 19.29 -12.40 -0.03
C SER A 22 18.87 -13.87 0.08
N GLU A 23 19.16 -14.52 1.21
CA GLU A 23 18.73 -15.89 1.48
C GLU A 23 17.20 -16.01 1.49
N PHE A 24 16.50 -15.06 2.13
CA PHE A 24 15.04 -15.01 2.12
C PHE A 24 14.46 -14.90 0.70
N SER A 25 15.09 -14.09 -0.16
CA SER A 25 14.64 -13.84 -1.54
C SER A 25 14.86 -15.04 -2.49
N SER A 26 15.77 -15.96 -2.13
CA SER A 26 16.15 -17.12 -2.94
C SER A 26 15.19 -18.32 -2.90
N LYS A 27 14.05 -18.20 -2.21
CA LYS A 27 13.10 -19.31 -2.01
C LYS A 27 12.33 -19.66 -3.30
N ARG A 28 12.15 -20.95 -3.58
CA ARG A 28 11.43 -21.45 -4.78
C ARG A 28 9.92 -21.18 -4.78
N ARG A 29 9.28 -21.09 -3.61
CA ARG A 29 7.84 -20.83 -3.47
C ARG A 29 7.63 -19.41 -2.98
N GLN A 30 6.85 -18.63 -3.73
CA GLN A 30 6.36 -17.33 -3.29
C GLN A 30 4.98 -17.46 -2.65
N THR A 31 4.75 -16.73 -1.58
CA THR A 31 3.46 -16.59 -0.92
C THR A 31 2.54 -15.64 -1.70
N ARG A 32 1.22 -15.74 -1.50
CA ARG A 32 0.26 -14.78 -2.09
C ARG A 32 0.57 -13.33 -1.70
N LYS A 33 1.05 -13.13 -0.48
CA LYS A 33 1.47 -11.82 0.05
C LYS A 33 2.67 -11.27 -0.73
N GLU A 34 3.71 -12.07 -0.94
CA GLU A 34 4.89 -11.65 -1.72
C GLU A 34 4.53 -11.32 -3.17
N ILE A 35 3.66 -12.12 -3.79
CA ILE A 35 3.16 -11.86 -5.15
C ILE A 35 2.41 -10.53 -5.19
N PHE A 36 1.52 -10.28 -4.23
CA PHE A 36 0.77 -9.03 -4.14
C PHE A 36 1.69 -7.82 -3.94
N LEU A 37 2.61 -7.88 -2.98
CA LEU A 37 3.55 -6.80 -2.69
C LEU A 37 4.48 -6.51 -3.87
N SER A 38 4.98 -7.56 -4.54
CA SER A 38 5.78 -7.42 -5.77
C SER A 38 5.00 -6.74 -6.89
N ARG A 39 3.71 -7.08 -7.06
CA ARG A 39 2.83 -6.42 -8.02
C ARG A 39 2.61 -4.94 -7.66
N MET A 40 2.37 -4.63 -6.39
CA MET A 40 2.21 -3.23 -5.95
C MET A 40 3.49 -2.41 -6.15
N GLU A 41 4.67 -3.00 -5.92
CA GLU A 41 5.96 -2.35 -6.16
C GLU A 41 6.08 -1.88 -7.62
N GLN A 42 5.59 -2.68 -8.58
CA GLN A 42 5.66 -2.36 -10.00
C GLN A 42 4.57 -1.40 -10.48
N ILE A 43 3.38 -1.42 -9.87
CA ILE A 43 2.22 -0.64 -10.32
C ILE A 43 2.25 0.78 -9.79
N LEU A 44 2.72 1.00 -8.55
CA LEU A 44 2.62 2.30 -7.93
C LEU A 44 3.74 3.26 -8.38
N PRO A 45 3.42 4.53 -8.68
CA PRO A 45 4.40 5.54 -9.04
C PRO A 45 5.08 6.11 -7.78
N TRP A 46 5.90 5.29 -7.11
CA TRP A 46 6.51 5.63 -5.81
C TRP A 46 7.22 6.98 -5.81
N GLN A 47 8.01 7.27 -6.84
CA GLN A 47 8.77 8.53 -6.92
C GLN A 47 7.83 9.74 -6.99
N ASN A 48 6.78 9.68 -7.81
CA ASN A 48 5.79 10.77 -7.86
C ASN A 48 5.05 10.96 -6.54
N MET A 49 4.80 9.87 -5.79
CA MET A 49 4.18 9.95 -4.47
C MET A 49 5.13 10.55 -3.43
N VAL A 50 6.42 10.19 -3.48
CA VAL A 50 7.47 10.74 -2.62
C VAL A 50 7.63 12.24 -2.84
N GLU A 51 7.71 12.68 -4.10
CA GLU A 51 7.87 14.10 -4.46
C GLU A 51 6.75 14.99 -3.88
N VAL A 52 5.53 14.45 -3.75
CA VAL A 52 4.40 15.17 -3.14
C VAL A 52 4.56 15.36 -1.63
N ILE A 53 5.19 14.39 -0.95
CA ILE A 53 5.30 14.37 0.52
C ILE A 53 6.61 15.02 0.99
N GLU A 54 7.68 14.89 0.20
CA GLU A 54 9.04 15.33 0.53
C GLU A 54 9.13 16.77 1.09
N PRO A 55 8.40 17.78 0.56
CA PRO A 55 8.46 19.14 1.08
C PRO A 55 8.04 19.28 2.55
N PHE A 56 7.20 18.35 3.05
CA PHE A 56 6.66 18.36 4.41
C PHE A 56 7.39 17.41 5.34
N TYR A 57 8.21 16.51 4.80
CA TYR A 57 8.83 15.45 5.57
C TYR A 57 10.01 15.99 6.42
N PRO A 58 10.16 15.55 7.68
CA PRO A 58 11.25 16.03 8.54
C PRO A 58 12.61 15.77 7.90
N LYS A 59 13.47 16.80 7.93
CA LYS A 59 14.87 16.69 7.49
C LYS A 59 15.75 16.28 8.65
N ALA A 60 16.84 15.57 8.37
CA ALA A 60 17.81 15.20 9.39
C ALA A 60 18.40 16.47 10.03
N GLY A 61 18.19 16.60 11.34
CA GLY A 61 18.83 17.60 12.19
C GLY A 61 19.70 16.92 13.25
N ASN A 62 19.88 17.58 14.40
CA ASN A 62 20.68 17.06 15.51
C ASN A 62 19.97 15.99 16.37
N GLY A 63 18.71 15.66 16.07
CA GLY A 63 17.90 14.67 16.79
C GLY A 63 17.93 13.26 16.17
N ARG A 64 17.01 12.39 16.61
CA ARG A 64 16.78 11.07 15.98
C ARG A 64 16.52 11.30 14.49
N ARG A 65 17.32 10.65 13.64
CA ARG A 65 17.13 10.72 12.19
C ARG A 65 15.77 10.11 11.83
N PRO A 66 14.95 10.80 11.03
CA PRO A 66 13.71 10.21 10.54
C PRO A 66 14.04 9.02 9.64
N TYR A 67 13.15 8.02 9.62
CA TYR A 67 13.23 6.92 8.66
C TYR A 67 13.13 7.46 7.23
N PRO A 68 13.67 6.75 6.22
CA PRO A 68 13.49 7.15 4.83
C PRO A 68 12.00 7.35 4.49
N LEU A 69 11.68 8.44 3.77
CA LEU A 69 10.30 8.76 3.40
C LEU A 69 9.65 7.62 2.60
N GLU A 70 10.39 7.04 1.67
CA GLU A 70 9.90 5.92 0.86
C GLU A 70 9.52 4.68 1.70
N THR A 71 10.24 4.45 2.80
CA THR A 71 9.94 3.38 3.76
C THR A 71 8.63 3.66 4.49
N MET A 72 8.49 4.87 5.04
CA MET A 72 7.26 5.25 5.76
C MET A 72 6.03 5.25 4.84
N LEU A 73 6.20 5.70 3.59
CA LEU A 73 5.15 5.65 2.59
C LEU A 73 4.69 4.21 2.29
N ARG A 74 5.62 3.27 2.11
CA ARG A 74 5.28 1.85 1.88
C ARG A 74 4.58 1.23 3.09
N ILE A 75 5.03 1.55 4.30
CA ILE A 75 4.37 1.12 5.54
C ILE A 75 2.93 1.62 5.55
N HIS A 76 2.70 2.89 5.25
CA HIS A 76 1.36 3.46 5.20
C HIS A 76 0.47 2.81 4.14
N CYS A 77 1.01 2.51 2.95
CA CYS A 77 0.28 1.76 1.93
C CYS A 77 -0.11 0.35 2.43
N MET A 78 0.80 -0.36 3.11
CA MET A 78 0.49 -1.67 3.70
C MET A 78 -0.58 -1.58 4.78
N GLN A 79 -0.60 -0.52 5.60
CA GLN A 79 -1.68 -0.29 6.56
C GLN A 79 -3.05 -0.26 5.87
N HIS A 80 -3.14 0.40 4.71
CA HIS A 80 -4.40 0.48 3.96
C HIS A 80 -4.76 -0.84 3.27
N TRP A 81 -3.81 -1.52 2.63
CA TRP A 81 -4.08 -2.78 1.91
C TRP A 81 -4.50 -3.93 2.83
N TYR A 82 -3.96 -3.97 4.04
CA TYR A 82 -4.23 -5.03 5.00
C TYR A 82 -5.13 -4.58 6.17
N ASN A 83 -5.65 -3.35 6.11
CA ASN A 83 -6.48 -2.75 7.16
C ASN A 83 -5.84 -2.85 8.56
N LEU A 84 -4.55 -2.49 8.65
CA LEU A 84 -3.76 -2.57 9.88
C LEU A 84 -3.71 -1.22 10.60
N SER A 85 -3.91 -1.26 11.91
CA SER A 85 -3.65 -0.12 12.79
C SER A 85 -2.14 0.16 12.91
N ASP A 86 -1.77 1.31 13.50
CA ASP A 86 -0.36 1.68 13.71
C ASP A 86 0.39 0.61 14.54
N GLY A 87 -0.25 0.02 15.56
CA GLY A 87 0.33 -1.05 16.37
C GLY A 87 0.39 -2.39 15.63
N ALA A 88 -0.68 -2.77 14.93
CA ALA A 88 -0.69 -4.03 14.17
C ALA A 88 0.32 -4.02 13.01
N MET A 89 0.63 -2.84 12.46
CA MET A 89 1.67 -2.69 11.45
C MET A 89 3.08 -2.81 12.05
N GLU A 90 3.32 -2.27 13.25
CA GLU A 90 4.56 -2.50 13.99
C GLU A 90 4.78 -4.00 14.20
N ASP A 91 3.80 -4.71 14.77
CA ASP A 91 3.86 -6.16 14.99
C ASP A 91 4.13 -6.92 13.67
N ALA A 92 3.44 -6.54 12.58
CA ALA A 92 3.63 -7.15 11.28
C ALA A 92 5.05 -6.93 10.69
N LEU A 93 5.71 -5.80 10.98
CA LEU A 93 7.10 -5.57 10.56
C LEU A 93 8.09 -6.46 11.33
N TYR A 94 7.78 -6.81 12.58
CA TYR A 94 8.56 -7.77 13.37
C TYR A 94 8.38 -9.21 12.86
N GLU A 95 7.15 -9.60 12.57
CA GLU A 95 6.80 -11.01 12.33
C GLU A 95 6.87 -11.42 10.85
N ILE A 96 6.59 -10.50 9.93
CA ILE A 96 6.38 -10.81 8.51
C ILE A 96 7.53 -10.23 7.68
N ALA A 97 8.55 -11.06 7.46
CA ALA A 97 9.76 -10.68 6.72
C ALA A 97 9.47 -10.07 5.33
N SER A 98 8.46 -10.56 4.60
CA SER A 98 8.11 -10.00 3.29
C SER A 98 7.55 -8.57 3.35
N MET A 99 6.84 -8.20 4.42
CA MET A 99 6.38 -6.81 4.64
C MET A 99 7.55 -5.91 5.01
N ARG A 100 8.47 -6.41 5.84
CA ARG A 100 9.70 -5.69 6.20
C ARG A 100 10.59 -5.41 4.99
N LEU A 101 10.83 -6.41 4.15
CA LEU A 101 11.58 -6.27 2.91
C LEU A 101 10.89 -5.32 1.92
N PHE A 102 9.57 -5.42 1.79
CA PHE A 102 8.79 -4.49 0.96
C PHE A 102 8.98 -3.05 1.44
N ALA A 103 8.94 -2.81 2.76
CA ALA A 103 9.19 -1.50 3.36
C ALA A 103 10.64 -1.00 3.24
N ARG A 104 11.55 -1.73 2.58
CA ARG A 104 12.98 -1.37 2.47
C ARG A 104 13.65 -1.26 3.84
N LEU A 105 13.25 -2.12 4.77
CA LEU A 105 13.87 -2.27 6.07
C LEU A 105 14.69 -3.56 6.06
N SER A 106 15.97 -3.48 6.38
CA SER A 106 16.80 -4.68 6.48
C SER A 106 16.48 -5.46 7.75
N LEU A 107 16.67 -6.79 7.71
CA LEU A 107 16.42 -7.72 8.81
C LEU A 107 17.27 -7.44 10.07
N ASP A 108 18.38 -6.72 9.95
CA ASP A 108 19.31 -6.36 11.03
C ASP A 108 19.09 -4.94 11.61
N SER A 109 18.22 -4.15 11.00
CA SER A 109 18.01 -2.75 11.34
C SER A 109 16.82 -2.52 12.30
N ALA A 110 16.88 -1.46 13.11
CA ALA A 110 15.78 -1.09 14.02
C ALA A 110 14.49 -0.75 13.25
N LEU A 111 13.36 -1.27 13.70
CA LEU A 111 12.05 -1.05 13.08
C LEU A 111 11.37 0.24 13.58
N PRO A 112 10.56 0.90 12.75
CA PRO A 112 9.74 2.01 13.19
C PRO A 112 8.66 1.52 14.16
N ASP A 113 8.67 2.10 15.35
CA ASP A 113 7.66 1.83 16.38
C ASP A 113 6.29 2.43 16.00
N ARG A 114 5.22 2.01 16.70
CA ARG A 114 3.86 2.52 16.52
C ARG A 114 3.80 4.04 16.52
N THR A 115 4.56 4.71 17.37
CA THR A 115 4.53 6.18 17.47
C THR A 115 5.13 6.84 16.23
N THR A 116 6.17 6.23 15.65
CA THR A 116 6.79 6.65 14.41
C THR A 116 5.82 6.52 13.24
N ILE A 117 5.10 5.40 13.15
CA ILE A 117 4.06 5.15 12.13
C ILE A 117 2.90 6.16 12.29
N MET A 118 2.42 6.35 13.52
CA MET A 118 1.37 7.31 13.86
C MET A 118 1.75 8.74 13.45
N ASN A 119 2.99 9.18 13.75
CA ASN A 119 3.47 10.52 13.41
C ASN A 119 3.49 10.75 11.89
N PHE A 120 3.84 9.73 11.11
CA PHE A 120 3.78 9.83 9.65
C PHE A 120 2.34 9.98 9.15
N ARG A 121 1.39 9.21 9.70
CA ARG A 121 -0.03 9.35 9.38
C ARG A 121 -0.54 10.76 9.70
N HIS A 122 -0.21 11.31 10.86
CA HIS A 122 -0.58 12.67 11.23
C HIS A 122 0.04 13.72 10.31
N LEU A 123 1.27 13.52 9.84
CA LEU A 123 1.88 14.39 8.83
C LEU A 123 1.05 14.41 7.54
N LEU A 124 0.60 13.26 7.06
CA LEU A 124 -0.24 13.17 5.86
C LEU A 124 -1.60 13.87 6.06
N GLU A 125 -2.22 13.68 7.23
CA GLU A 125 -3.50 14.29 7.60
C GLU A 125 -3.39 15.81 7.71
N GLN A 126 -2.40 16.31 8.46
CA GLN A 126 -2.16 17.74 8.72
C GLN A 126 -1.98 18.53 7.42
N HIS A 127 -1.28 17.96 6.44
CA HIS A 127 -1.00 18.60 5.16
C HIS A 127 -1.98 18.19 4.05
N GLN A 128 -3.05 17.45 4.38
CA GLN A 128 -4.09 16.98 3.46
C GLN A 128 -3.50 16.24 2.23
N LEU A 129 -2.43 15.49 2.43
CA LEU A 129 -1.62 14.91 1.36
C LEU A 129 -2.33 13.78 0.63
N ALA A 130 -3.31 13.12 1.25
CA ALA A 130 -4.12 12.09 0.60
C ALA A 130 -4.77 12.59 -0.71
N ARG A 131 -5.32 13.81 -0.71
CA ARG A 131 -5.95 14.39 -1.90
C ARG A 131 -4.91 14.73 -2.99
N GLN A 132 -3.73 15.18 -2.58
CA GLN A 132 -2.65 15.53 -3.50
C GLN A 132 -2.04 14.28 -4.14
N LEU A 133 -1.82 13.23 -3.35
CA LEU A 133 -1.38 11.91 -3.81
C LEU A 133 -2.39 11.33 -4.81
N PHE A 134 -3.68 11.37 -4.50
CA PHE A 134 -4.72 10.91 -5.42
C PHE A 134 -4.71 11.66 -6.75
N LYS A 135 -4.61 12.99 -6.73
CA LYS A 135 -4.52 13.81 -7.95
C LYS A 135 -3.28 13.45 -8.77
N THR A 136 -2.16 13.17 -8.10
CA THR A 136 -0.89 12.82 -8.74
C THR A 136 -0.95 11.45 -9.39
N ILE A 137 -1.45 10.44 -8.67
CA ILE A 137 -1.65 9.08 -9.20
C ILE A 137 -2.61 9.10 -10.39
N ASN A 138 -3.73 9.81 -10.31
CA ASN A 138 -4.67 9.91 -11.43
C ASN A 138 -4.06 10.58 -12.66
N ARG A 139 -3.21 11.59 -12.47
CA ARG A 139 -2.49 12.23 -13.59
C ARG A 139 -1.54 11.23 -14.25
N TRP A 140 -0.74 10.54 -13.45
CA TRP A 140 0.18 9.52 -13.94
C TRP A 140 -0.54 8.40 -14.71
N LEU A 141 -1.68 7.93 -14.19
CA LEU A 141 -2.51 6.95 -14.88
C LEU A 141 -3.08 7.50 -16.19
N ALA A 142 -3.57 8.75 -16.19
CA ALA A 142 -4.13 9.37 -17.39
C ALA A 142 -3.07 9.53 -18.49
N GLU A 143 -1.83 9.87 -18.12
CA GLU A 143 -0.68 9.89 -19.04
C GLU A 143 -0.36 8.50 -19.60
N ALA A 144 -0.58 7.43 -18.82
CA ALA A 144 -0.49 6.05 -19.27
C ALA A 144 -1.73 5.56 -20.05
N GLY A 145 -2.70 6.44 -20.35
CA GLY A 145 -3.94 6.10 -21.07
C GLY A 145 -4.98 5.37 -20.22
N VAL A 146 -4.83 5.37 -18.90
CA VAL A 146 -5.73 4.73 -17.93
C VAL A 146 -6.48 5.81 -17.15
N MET A 147 -7.81 5.85 -17.25
CA MET A 147 -8.63 6.75 -16.42
C MET A 147 -9.19 6.01 -15.21
N MET A 148 -8.94 6.53 -14.01
CA MET A 148 -9.59 6.06 -12.78
C MET A 148 -10.74 7.00 -12.40
N THR A 149 -11.90 6.42 -12.05
CA THR A 149 -13.01 7.16 -11.44
C THR A 149 -12.94 7.04 -9.93
N GLN A 150 -13.49 8.01 -9.19
CA GLN A 150 -13.47 8.02 -7.73
C GLN A 150 -14.06 6.74 -7.09
N GLY A 151 -14.99 6.06 -7.79
CA GLY A 151 -15.58 4.79 -7.37
C GLY A 151 -14.70 3.54 -7.60
N THR A 152 -13.69 3.62 -8.49
CA THR A 152 -12.76 2.51 -8.77
C THR A 152 -11.74 2.32 -7.65
N LEU A 153 -11.45 3.39 -6.88
CA LEU A 153 -10.51 3.36 -5.75
C LEU A 153 -11.07 2.58 -4.55
N VAL A 154 -12.39 2.66 -4.33
CA VAL A 154 -13.07 1.86 -3.31
C VAL A 154 -13.02 0.37 -3.69
N ASP A 155 -13.31 0.01 -4.94
CA ASP A 155 -13.25 -1.38 -5.43
C ASP A 155 -11.81 -1.94 -5.41
N ALA A 156 -10.78 -1.12 -5.63
CA ALA A 156 -9.37 -1.52 -5.50
C ALA A 156 -8.89 -1.65 -4.04
N THR A 157 -9.66 -1.17 -3.07
CA THR A 157 -9.41 -1.40 -1.62
C THR A 157 -10.11 -2.69 -1.14
N ILE A 158 -11.01 -3.25 -1.96
CA ILE A 158 -11.62 -4.57 -1.76
C ILE A 158 -10.76 -5.62 -2.49
N ILE A 159 -9.45 -5.67 -2.21
CA ILE A 159 -8.62 -6.75 -2.73
C ILE A 159 -8.73 -7.95 -1.78
N GLU A 160 -9.54 -8.91 -2.22
CA GLU A 160 -9.57 -10.30 -1.76
C GLU A 160 -9.69 -10.50 -0.24
N ALA A 161 -10.87 -10.17 0.30
CA ALA A 161 -11.35 -10.98 1.41
C ALA A 161 -11.45 -12.44 0.91
N PRO A 162 -10.80 -13.43 1.55
CA PRO A 162 -11.02 -14.82 1.19
C PRO A 162 -12.52 -15.10 1.22
N SER A 163 -13.02 -15.89 0.26
CA SER A 163 -14.37 -16.42 0.38
C SER A 163 -14.46 -17.11 1.72
N SER A 164 -15.20 -16.53 2.67
CA SER A 164 -15.39 -17.07 4.00
C SER A 164 -16.14 -18.39 3.86
N THR A 165 -15.39 -19.47 3.64
CA THR A 165 -15.92 -20.82 3.71
C THR A 165 -15.56 -21.36 5.09
N LYS A 166 -16.57 -21.27 5.96
CA LYS A 166 -16.76 -21.94 7.25
C LYS A 166 -16.16 -21.22 8.46
N ASN A 167 -17.07 -20.66 9.27
CA ASN A 167 -16.87 -20.47 10.71
C ASN A 167 -16.58 -21.83 11.38
N LYS A 168 -16.05 -21.81 12.62
CA LYS A 168 -15.71 -23.01 13.41
C LYS A 168 -16.87 -24.02 13.55
N GLU A 169 -18.10 -23.59 13.27
CA GLU A 169 -19.35 -24.34 13.44
C GLU A 169 -19.90 -24.93 12.13
N GLN A 170 -19.23 -24.72 10.98
CA GLN A 170 -19.66 -25.18 9.65
C GLN A 170 -21.10 -24.80 9.26
N GLN A 171 -21.62 -23.69 9.76
CA GLN A 171 -22.96 -23.21 9.42
C GLN A 171 -22.91 -21.98 8.53
N ARG A 172 -23.94 -21.85 7.69
CA ARG A 172 -24.12 -20.70 6.79
C ARG A 172 -24.65 -19.53 7.60
N ASP A 173 -23.92 -18.41 7.60
CA ASP A 173 -24.32 -17.18 8.26
C ASP A 173 -25.65 -16.65 7.64
N PRO A 174 -26.71 -16.45 8.43
CA PRO A 174 -28.01 -15.99 7.94
C PRO A 174 -27.98 -14.63 7.25
N GLU A 175 -26.98 -13.79 7.54
CA GLU A 175 -26.84 -12.45 6.94
C GLU A 175 -26.08 -12.46 5.59
N MET A 176 -25.62 -13.62 5.13
CA MET A 176 -24.90 -13.77 3.86
C MET A 176 -25.83 -14.06 2.67
N HIS A 177 -26.08 -13.05 1.84
CA HIS A 177 -26.82 -13.19 0.58
C HIS A 177 -25.91 -13.20 -0.66
N GLN A 178 -26.25 -14.06 -1.63
CA GLN A 178 -25.55 -14.17 -2.90
C GLN A 178 -26.01 -13.03 -3.82
N THR A 179 -25.09 -12.19 -4.29
CA THR A 179 -25.39 -11.10 -5.23
C THR A 179 -24.63 -11.33 -6.53
N LYS A 180 -25.34 -11.28 -7.67
CA LYS A 180 -24.75 -11.41 -9.00
C LYS A 180 -24.41 -10.02 -9.54
N LYS A 181 -23.14 -9.75 -9.85
CA LYS A 181 -22.69 -8.51 -10.52
C LYS A 181 -22.11 -8.92 -11.88
N GLY A 182 -22.78 -8.56 -12.98
CA GLY A 182 -22.44 -9.06 -14.31
C GLY A 182 -22.67 -10.57 -14.43
N ASN A 183 -21.70 -11.32 -14.99
CA ASN A 183 -21.78 -12.78 -15.13
C ASN A 183 -21.08 -13.56 -14.00
N GLN A 184 -20.64 -12.87 -12.94
CA GLN A 184 -19.98 -13.46 -11.79
C GLN A 184 -20.85 -13.37 -10.53
N TRP A 185 -20.74 -14.41 -9.71
CA TRP A 185 -21.46 -14.55 -8.45
C TRP A 185 -20.55 -14.13 -7.30
N HIS A 186 -21.03 -13.22 -6.46
CA HIS A 186 -20.33 -12.74 -5.27
C HIS A 186 -21.10 -13.12 -4.00
N PHE A 187 -20.36 -13.57 -2.98
CA PHE A 187 -20.87 -13.84 -1.64
C PHE A 187 -20.33 -12.77 -0.70
N GLY A 188 -21.20 -11.97 -0.09
CA GLY A 188 -20.78 -10.89 0.80
C GLY A 188 -21.95 -10.29 1.59
N MET A 189 -21.62 -9.65 2.70
CA MET A 189 -22.57 -8.94 3.55
C MET A 189 -22.90 -7.58 2.91
N LYS A 190 -24.19 -7.25 2.81
CA LYS A 190 -24.64 -6.00 2.19
C LYS A 190 -24.70 -4.91 3.26
N ALA A 191 -23.56 -4.27 3.54
CA ALA A 191 -23.54 -3.08 4.38
C ALA A 191 -24.13 -1.90 3.58
N HIS A 192 -25.38 -1.55 3.88
CA HIS A 192 -25.96 -0.29 3.45
C HIS A 192 -25.32 0.84 4.27
N ILE A 193 -24.36 1.55 3.68
CA ILE A 193 -24.03 2.92 4.08
C ILE A 193 -24.45 3.80 2.91
N GLY A 194 -25.72 4.21 2.92
CA GLY A 194 -26.16 5.35 2.14
C GLY A 194 -25.66 6.60 2.83
N VAL A 195 -24.62 7.23 2.29
CA VAL A 195 -24.45 8.67 2.53
C VAL A 195 -25.24 9.35 1.42
N ASP A 196 -26.48 9.69 1.75
CA ASP A 196 -27.28 10.60 0.95
C ASP A 196 -26.52 11.92 0.84
N ALA A 197 -26.22 12.32 -0.38
CA ALA A 197 -25.63 13.63 -0.66
C ALA A 197 -26.34 14.24 -1.86
N LYS A 198 -27.64 14.52 -1.70
CA LYS A 198 -28.32 15.60 -2.41
C LYS A 198 -29.37 16.28 -1.53
N SER A 199 -29.44 17.60 -1.71
CA SER A 199 -30.47 18.57 -1.30
C SER A 199 -30.58 18.96 0.19
N GLY A 200 -30.21 20.22 0.45
CA GLY A 200 -30.35 20.96 1.70
C GLY A 200 -29.41 22.15 1.71
#